data_AF-A0A9D8S8P2-F1
#
_entry.id   AF-A0A9D8S8P2-F1
#
_cell.length_a   1.000
_cell.length_b   1.000
_cell.length_c   1.000
_cell.angle_alpha   90.00
_cell.angle_beta   90.00
_cell.angle_gamma   90.00
#
_symmetry.space_group_name_H-M   'P 1'
#
loop_
_entity.id
_entity.type
_entity.pdbx_description
1 polymer ?
#
loop_
_entity_poly.entity_id
_entity_poly.type
_entity_poly.pdbx_seq_one_letter_code
_entity_poly.pdbx_strand_id
1 'polypeptide(L)'
;GCMPIEVLASRGKDAMRYGPLKPVGLTNPKTGHRPWANLQLRKENKDGTMYNLVGFQTNLKFPEQKRVFSMFPALKNAEFVRYGVMHRNTFLNSPGLLSYDFSMLKRPNIYFAGQISGVEGYMESAASGILAGYNAARRLFGEEPIKLPKITMLGALSQYISDESVKNFQPMGAAIGLVEPLGETIKDKKERYERIAQRSLDYYKSIDF
;
A
#
# COMPACT_ATOMS: atom_id res chain seq x y z
N GLY A 1 8.66 -1.47 0.52
CA GLY A 1 8.05 -2.20 1.65
C GLY A 1 8.08 -1.36 2.91
N CYS A 2 7.10 -1.57 3.79
CA CYS A 2 7.02 -1.01 5.14
C CYS A 2 8.30 -1.36 5.94
N MET A 3 9.06 -0.35 6.37
CA MET A 3 10.38 -0.53 6.96
C MET A 3 10.41 0.01 8.39
N PRO A 4 10.96 -0.74 9.36
CA PRO A 4 11.11 -0.24 10.72
C PRO A 4 11.94 1.04 10.77
N ILE A 5 11.53 2.00 11.60
CA ILE A 5 12.15 3.32 11.70
C ILE A 5 13.64 3.24 12.07
N GLU A 6 14.02 2.28 12.91
CA GLU A 6 15.41 2.03 13.30
C GLU A 6 16.28 1.50 12.13
N VAL A 7 15.69 0.73 11.22
CA VAL A 7 16.37 0.26 9.99
C VAL A 7 16.45 1.39 8.97
N LEU A 8 15.45 2.26 8.90
CA LEU A 8 15.53 3.45 8.06
C LEU A 8 16.62 4.40 8.58
N ALA A 9 16.69 4.61 9.90
CA ALA A 9 17.71 5.45 10.52
C ALA A 9 19.14 4.95 10.25
N SER A 10 19.35 3.62 10.20
CA SER A 10 20.67 3.05 9.93
C SER A 10 21.15 3.24 8.49
N ARG A 11 20.26 3.61 7.55
CA ARG A 11 20.60 3.82 6.13
C ARG A 11 21.19 5.19 5.83
N GLY A 12 21.21 6.10 6.80
CA GLY A 12 21.86 7.40 6.67
C GLY A 12 21.20 8.48 7.53
N LYS A 13 21.97 9.51 7.87
CA LYS A 13 21.54 10.60 8.77
C LYS A 13 20.25 11.28 8.31
N ASP A 14 20.08 11.46 7.00
CA ASP A 14 18.91 12.11 6.41
C ASP A 14 17.80 11.15 5.97
N ALA A 15 17.99 9.84 6.07
CA ALA A 15 17.04 8.86 5.54
C ALA A 15 15.63 9.06 6.14
N MET A 16 15.53 9.29 7.44
CA MET A 16 14.25 9.58 8.10
C MET A 16 13.63 10.91 7.65
N ARG A 17 14.45 11.93 7.35
CA ARG A 17 14.01 13.27 6.88
C ARG A 17 13.42 13.23 5.48
N TYR A 18 13.82 12.29 4.64
CA TYR A 18 13.18 12.07 3.33
C TYR A 18 11.96 11.15 3.40
N GLY A 19 11.79 10.41 4.50
CA GLY A 19 10.67 9.51 4.75
C GLY A 19 9.65 10.09 5.76
N PRO A 20 9.47 9.44 6.94
CA PRO A 20 8.41 9.79 7.88
C PRO A 20 8.57 11.17 8.54
N LEU A 21 9.76 11.76 8.50
CA LEU A 21 10.03 13.08 9.07
C LEU A 21 10.01 14.23 8.04
N LYS A 22 9.55 13.96 6.81
CA LYS A 22 9.61 14.90 5.68
C LYS A 22 8.73 16.14 5.84
N PRO A 23 9.29 17.36 5.85
CA PRO A 23 8.55 18.60 6.13
C PRO A 23 7.91 19.24 4.88
N VAL A 24 7.69 18.47 3.82
CA VAL A 24 7.16 19.03 2.56
C VAL A 24 5.70 19.44 2.72
N GLY A 25 5.38 20.65 2.25
CA GLY A 25 4.05 21.25 2.40
C GLY A 25 3.78 21.89 3.76
N LEU A 26 4.73 21.83 4.70
CA LEU A 26 4.59 22.42 6.03
C LEU A 26 5.40 23.71 6.18
N THR A 27 4.78 24.70 6.82
CA THR A 27 5.41 25.94 7.26
C THR A 27 5.27 26.03 8.77
N ASN A 28 6.37 26.22 9.50
CA ASN A 28 6.31 26.38 10.95
C ASN A 28 5.74 27.76 11.28
N PRO A 29 4.58 27.87 11.96
CA PRO A 29 3.94 29.15 12.23
C PRO A 29 4.77 30.06 13.15
N LYS A 30 5.69 29.50 13.95
CA LYS A 30 6.56 30.28 14.85
C LYS A 30 7.71 30.96 14.11
N THR A 31 8.16 30.38 13.00
CA THR A 31 9.34 30.88 12.27
C THR A 31 9.03 31.37 10.86
N GLY A 32 7.84 31.07 10.32
CA GLY A 32 7.49 31.37 8.93
C GLY A 32 8.25 30.52 7.89
N HIS A 33 9.13 29.62 8.32
CA HIS A 33 9.98 28.81 7.44
C HIS A 33 9.58 27.33 7.48
N ARG A 34 9.95 26.59 6.43
CA ARG A 34 9.83 25.13 6.42
C ARG A 34 10.70 24.55 7.55
N PRO A 35 10.16 23.71 8.45
CA PRO A 35 10.96 23.10 9.50
C PRO A 35 11.98 22.12 8.91
N TRP A 36 13.09 21.87 9.62
CA TRP A 36 14.10 20.89 9.18
C TRP A 36 13.54 19.47 9.04
N ALA A 37 12.71 19.08 10.01
CA ALA A 37 12.01 17.81 10.08
C ALA A 37 10.69 18.03 10.85
N ASN A 38 9.74 17.11 10.72
CA ASN A 38 8.50 17.13 11.50
C ASN A 38 8.11 15.72 11.93
N LEU A 39 7.46 15.60 13.08
CA LEU A 39 6.83 14.36 13.51
C LEU A 39 5.31 14.55 13.41
N GLN A 40 4.63 13.65 12.70
CA GLN A 40 3.18 13.73 12.51
C GLN A 40 2.46 12.78 13.44
N LEU A 41 1.40 13.29 14.07
CA LEU A 41 0.45 12.53 14.86
C LEU A 41 -0.88 12.50 14.13
N ARG A 42 -1.48 11.31 14.01
CA ARG A 42 -2.82 11.13 13.46
C ARG A 42 -3.77 10.67 14.56
N LYS A 43 -4.93 11.32 14.63
CA LYS A 43 -6.01 10.93 15.54
C LYS A 43 -6.48 9.51 15.20
N GLU A 44 -6.48 8.62 16.18
CA GLU A 44 -6.83 7.21 15.99
C GLU A 44 -8.25 6.87 16.46
N ASN A 45 -8.79 7.61 17.42
CA ASN A 45 -10.16 7.43 17.91
C ASN A 45 -11.00 8.69 17.74
N LYS A 46 -12.34 8.52 17.74
CA LYS A 46 -13.29 9.62 17.57
C LYS A 46 -13.15 10.69 18.65
N ASP A 47 -12.85 10.29 19.89
CA ASP A 47 -12.77 11.19 21.04
C ASP A 47 -11.48 12.02 21.07
N GLY A 48 -10.47 11.66 20.27
CA GLY A 48 -9.21 12.40 20.19
C GLY A 48 -8.34 12.23 21.43
N THR A 49 -8.54 11.15 22.17
CA THR A 49 -7.71 10.79 23.32
C THR A 49 -6.51 9.93 22.92
N MET A 50 -6.50 9.38 21.70
CA MET A 50 -5.41 8.57 21.17
C MET A 50 -4.90 9.08 19.82
N TYR A 51 -3.57 9.15 19.71
CA TYR A 51 -2.87 9.55 18.51
C TYR A 51 -1.77 8.54 18.17
N ASN A 52 -1.59 8.25 16.89
CA ASN A 52 -0.54 7.40 16.37
C ASN A 52 0.57 8.20 15.68
N LEU A 53 1.80 7.70 15.77
CA LEU A 53 2.98 8.24 15.10
C LEU A 53 2.98 7.79 13.64
N VAL A 54 2.79 8.74 12.72
CA VAL A 54 2.68 8.43 11.28
C VAL A 54 4.03 7.99 10.72
N GLY A 55 4.10 6.77 10.18
CA GLY A 55 5.31 6.23 9.55
C GLY A 55 6.39 5.76 10.52
N PHE A 56 6.04 5.53 11.78
CA PHE A 56 6.94 5.04 12.83
C PHE A 56 6.69 3.56 13.15
N GLN A 57 6.60 2.71 12.12
CA GLN A 57 6.59 1.26 12.36
C GLN A 57 7.94 0.85 12.96
N THR A 58 7.97 -0.06 13.93
CA THR A 58 9.21 -0.37 14.67
C THR A 58 9.21 -1.79 15.25
N ASN A 59 10.41 -2.37 15.36
CA ASN A 59 10.73 -3.60 16.10
C ASN A 59 11.52 -3.32 17.39
N LEU A 60 11.70 -2.05 17.77
CA LEU A 60 12.36 -1.70 19.03
C LEU A 60 11.62 -2.35 20.21
N LYS A 61 12.38 -2.80 21.22
CA LYS A 61 11.80 -3.26 22.49
C LYS A 61 10.98 -2.12 23.13
N PHE A 62 9.88 -2.44 23.82
CA PHE A 62 9.00 -1.42 24.40
C PHE A 62 9.71 -0.38 25.29
N PRO A 63 10.70 -0.76 26.14
CA PRO A 63 11.49 0.23 26.89
C PRO A 63 12.24 1.21 25.98
N GLU A 64 12.79 0.74 24.86
CA GLU A 64 13.51 1.56 23.90
C GLU A 64 12.57 2.46 23.10
N GLN A 65 11.37 1.99 22.76
CA GLN A 65 10.34 2.84 22.16
C GLN A 65 9.99 4.01 23.09
N LYS A 66 9.73 3.71 24.37
CA LYS A 66 9.46 4.76 25.37
C LYS A 66 10.63 5.73 25.46
N ARG A 67 11.87 5.22 25.56
CA ARG A 67 13.08 6.06 25.68
C ARG A 67 13.27 6.97 24.47
N VAL A 68 13.26 6.41 23.26
CA VAL A 68 13.55 7.13 22.02
C VAL A 68 12.42 8.09 21.65
N PHE A 69 11.16 7.65 21.73
CA PHE A 69 10.03 8.52 21.34
C PHE A 69 9.78 9.64 22.35
N SER A 70 10.13 9.45 23.62
CA SER A 70 10.11 10.55 24.60
C SER A 70 11.21 11.60 24.37
N MET A 71 12.18 11.36 23.46
CA MET A 71 13.16 12.39 23.08
C MET A 71 12.56 13.47 22.18
N PHE A 72 11.41 13.20 21.53
CA PHE A 72 10.70 14.23 20.80
C PHE A 72 10.12 15.26 21.79
N PRO A 73 10.37 16.57 21.62
CA PRO A 73 9.96 17.57 22.59
C PRO A 73 8.47 17.54 22.95
N ALA A 74 7.61 17.30 21.96
CA ALA A 74 6.16 17.21 22.14
C ALA A 74 5.71 15.94 22.87
N LEU A 75 6.55 14.91 22.95
CA LEU A 75 6.23 13.60 23.52
C LEU A 75 7.00 13.30 24.81
N LYS A 76 7.77 14.26 25.33
CA LYS A 76 8.61 14.06 26.53
C LYS A 76 7.84 13.47 27.72
N ASN A 77 6.59 13.87 27.88
CA ASN A 77 5.70 13.41 28.94
C ASN A 77 4.50 12.61 28.39
N ALA A 78 4.62 12.06 27.18
CA ALA A 78 3.53 11.30 26.58
C ALA A 78 3.30 9.97 27.30
N GLU A 79 2.03 9.61 27.46
CA GLU A 79 1.63 8.27 27.87
C GLU A 79 1.51 7.36 26.64
N PHE A 80 2.29 6.27 26.62
CA PHE A 80 2.26 5.31 25.52
C PHE A 80 1.24 4.21 25.82
N VAL A 81 0.00 4.44 25.35
CA VAL A 81 -1.13 3.49 25.51
C VAL A 81 -0.95 2.19 24.72
N ARG A 82 -0.21 2.25 23.60
CA ARG A 82 0.12 1.07 22.77
C ARG A 82 1.49 1.23 22.14
N TYR A 83 2.32 0.20 22.27
CA TYR A 83 3.64 0.16 21.63
C TYR A 83 3.55 -0.42 20.21
N GLY A 84 4.46 0.05 19.35
CA GLY A 84 4.59 -0.42 17.98
C GLY A 84 5.09 -1.86 17.94
N VAL A 85 4.56 -2.62 17.00
CA VAL A 85 5.05 -3.97 16.66
C VAL A 85 5.00 -4.10 15.15
N MET A 86 6.03 -4.69 14.54
CA MET A 86 5.90 -5.15 13.16
C MET A 86 5.15 -6.48 13.17
N HIS A 87 4.00 -6.52 12.52
CA HIS A 87 3.29 -7.77 12.31
C HIS A 87 3.92 -8.54 11.16
N ARG A 88 4.07 -9.85 11.34
CA ARG A 88 4.40 -10.76 10.24
C ARG A 88 3.16 -10.91 9.36
N ASN A 89 3.25 -10.48 8.10
CA ASN A 89 2.20 -10.74 7.13
C ASN A 89 2.38 -12.14 6.54
N THR A 90 1.33 -12.95 6.60
CA THR A 90 1.27 -14.24 5.90
C THR A 90 0.58 -14.02 4.57
N PHE A 91 1.23 -14.43 3.48
CA PHE A 91 0.72 -14.35 2.12
C PHE A 91 1.26 -15.52 1.30
N LEU A 92 0.55 -15.86 0.23
CA LEU A 92 0.97 -16.88 -0.72
C LEU A 92 2.09 -16.34 -1.62
N ASN A 93 3.02 -17.22 -2.03
CA ASN A 93 3.84 -16.92 -3.20
C ASN A 93 2.96 -17.09 -4.46
N SER A 94 2.15 -16.09 -4.74
CA SER A 94 1.05 -16.17 -5.72
C SER A 94 1.49 -16.42 -7.17
N PRO A 95 2.60 -15.85 -7.67
CA PRO A 95 3.10 -16.17 -9.00
C PRO A 95 3.30 -17.68 -9.21
N GLY A 96 2.63 -18.24 -10.22
CA GLY A 96 2.64 -19.69 -10.50
C GLY A 96 1.76 -20.53 -9.57
N LEU A 97 1.01 -19.90 -8.66
CA LEU A 97 0.00 -20.54 -7.81
C LEU A 97 -1.42 -20.06 -8.13
N LEU A 98 -1.58 -18.76 -8.36
CA LEU A 98 -2.84 -18.10 -8.67
C LEU A 98 -2.88 -17.61 -10.12
N SER A 99 -4.07 -17.65 -10.72
CA SER A 99 -4.37 -17.03 -12.00
C SER A 99 -4.85 -15.58 -11.82
N TYR A 100 -4.98 -14.84 -12.93
CA TYR A 100 -5.43 -13.45 -12.95
C TYR A 100 -6.85 -13.26 -12.37
N ASP A 101 -7.66 -14.32 -12.34
CA ASP A 101 -9.01 -14.33 -11.78
C ASP A 101 -9.03 -14.61 -10.27
N PHE A 102 -7.85 -14.65 -9.62
CA PHE A 102 -7.62 -15.03 -8.23
C PHE A 102 -7.93 -16.50 -7.90
N SER A 103 -8.19 -17.35 -8.90
CA SER A 103 -8.34 -18.80 -8.71
C SER A 103 -6.98 -19.49 -8.60
N MET A 104 -6.94 -20.63 -7.93
CA MET A 104 -5.75 -21.47 -7.85
C MET A 104 -5.58 -22.27 -9.16
N LEU A 105 -4.39 -22.23 -9.76
CA LEU A 105 -4.11 -22.88 -11.05
C LEU A 105 -4.41 -24.38 -11.06
N LYS A 106 -4.04 -25.09 -9.98
CA LYS A 106 -4.28 -26.54 -9.84
C LYS A 106 -5.68 -26.90 -9.37
N ARG A 107 -6.43 -25.94 -8.82
CA ARG A 107 -7.79 -26.14 -8.28
C ARG A 107 -8.63 -24.92 -8.62
N PRO A 108 -9.12 -24.78 -9.87
CA PRO A 108 -9.77 -23.55 -10.36
C PRO A 108 -11.08 -23.15 -9.66
N ASN A 109 -11.58 -23.98 -8.74
CA ASN A 109 -12.75 -23.73 -7.91
C ASN A 109 -12.38 -23.13 -6.53
N ILE A 110 -11.09 -22.99 -6.22
CA ILE A 110 -10.59 -22.36 -4.99
C ILE A 110 -10.03 -20.99 -5.34
N TYR A 111 -10.47 -19.96 -4.62
CA TYR A 111 -10.09 -18.57 -4.83
C TYR A 111 -9.42 -18.00 -3.59
N PHE A 112 -8.43 -17.11 -3.79
CA PHE A 112 -7.74 -16.39 -2.73
C PHE A 112 -7.76 -14.89 -3.02
N ALA A 113 -8.28 -14.10 -2.08
CA ALA A 113 -8.37 -12.64 -2.22
C ALA A 113 -7.99 -11.94 -0.91
N GLY A 114 -7.70 -10.64 -0.99
CA GLY A 114 -7.17 -9.89 0.15
C GLY A 114 -5.69 -10.16 0.40
N GLN A 115 -5.20 -9.74 1.57
CA GLN A 115 -3.78 -9.79 1.90
C GLN A 115 -3.11 -11.16 1.64
N ILE A 116 -3.85 -12.26 1.80
CA ILE A 116 -3.33 -13.61 1.57
C ILE A 116 -2.92 -13.86 0.11
N SER A 117 -3.51 -13.19 -0.87
CA SER A 117 -3.12 -13.29 -2.29
C SER A 117 -1.94 -12.40 -2.66
N GLY A 118 -1.44 -11.59 -1.72
CA GLY A 118 -0.33 -10.67 -1.95
C GLY A 118 -0.74 -9.29 -2.47
N VAL A 119 -2.01 -8.90 -2.35
CA VAL A 119 -2.38 -7.48 -2.41
C VAL A 119 -2.17 -6.81 -1.05
N GLU A 120 -1.87 -5.51 -1.01
CA GLU A 120 -1.66 -4.76 0.24
C GLU A 120 -2.55 -3.52 0.28
N GLY A 121 -3.29 -3.35 1.38
CA GLY A 121 -4.21 -2.24 1.58
C GLY A 121 -5.68 -2.65 1.58
N TYR A 122 -6.52 -1.83 2.23
CA TYR A 122 -7.94 -2.13 2.40
C TYR A 122 -8.70 -2.10 1.06
N MET A 123 -8.39 -1.13 0.21
CA MET A 123 -9.05 -0.95 -1.08
C MET A 123 -8.71 -2.10 -2.03
N GLU A 124 -7.44 -2.50 -2.07
CA GLU A 124 -6.91 -3.58 -2.88
C GLU A 124 -7.45 -4.93 -2.41
N SER A 125 -7.58 -5.10 -1.08
CA SER A 125 -8.19 -6.30 -0.50
C SER A 125 -9.67 -6.41 -0.85
N ALA A 126 -10.43 -5.31 -0.76
CA ALA A 126 -11.83 -5.29 -1.17
C ALA A 126 -11.99 -5.55 -2.67
N ALA A 127 -11.20 -4.86 -3.51
CA ALA A 127 -11.26 -4.98 -4.96
C ALA A 127 -10.89 -6.39 -5.45
N SER A 128 -9.86 -7.02 -4.88
CA SER A 128 -9.53 -8.42 -5.18
C SER A 128 -10.64 -9.37 -4.73
N GLY A 129 -11.27 -9.14 -3.58
CA GLY A 129 -12.40 -9.93 -3.11
C GLY A 129 -13.60 -9.85 -4.06
N ILE A 130 -13.93 -8.65 -4.53
CA ILE A 130 -15.00 -8.43 -5.52
C ILE A 130 -14.69 -9.19 -6.82
N LEU A 131 -13.49 -9.03 -7.38
CA LEU A 131 -13.13 -9.70 -8.64
C LEU A 131 -13.07 -11.22 -8.51
N ALA A 132 -12.51 -11.74 -7.41
CA ALA A 132 -12.48 -13.17 -7.13
C ALA A 132 -13.89 -13.75 -6.99
N GLY A 133 -14.77 -13.09 -6.23
CA GLY A 133 -16.16 -13.51 -6.04
C GLY A 133 -16.97 -13.46 -7.34
N TYR A 134 -16.80 -12.39 -8.12
CA TYR A 134 -17.45 -12.24 -9.41
C TYR A 134 -16.99 -13.33 -10.40
N ASN A 135 -15.69 -13.61 -10.48
CA ASN A 135 -15.17 -14.69 -11.32
C ASN A 135 -15.56 -16.09 -10.84
N ALA A 136 -15.68 -16.30 -9.53
CA ALA A 136 -16.22 -17.53 -8.96
C ALA A 136 -17.68 -17.75 -9.37
N ALA A 137 -18.51 -16.70 -9.32
CA ALA A 137 -19.89 -16.75 -9.77
C ALA A 137 -19.99 -17.03 -11.28
N ARG A 138 -19.19 -16.36 -12.12
CA ARG A 138 -19.13 -16.62 -13.57
C ARG A 138 -18.82 -18.07 -13.86
N ARG A 139 -17.77 -18.62 -13.22
CA ARG A 139 -17.39 -20.03 -13.40
C ARG A 139 -18.50 -20.99 -12.93
N LEU A 140 -19.22 -20.67 -11.87
CA LEU A 140 -20.39 -21.45 -11.43
C LEU A 140 -21.49 -21.50 -12.50
N PHE A 141 -21.69 -20.40 -13.23
CA PHE A 141 -22.66 -20.30 -14.32
C PHE A 141 -22.11 -20.77 -15.69
N GLY A 142 -20.90 -21.32 -15.74
CA GLY A 142 -20.28 -21.79 -16.98
C GLY A 142 -19.75 -20.66 -17.88
N GLU A 143 -19.60 -19.46 -17.33
CA GLU A 143 -19.07 -18.29 -18.02
C GLU A 143 -17.55 -18.15 -17.81
N GLU A 144 -16.86 -17.59 -18.81
CA GLU A 144 -15.43 -17.31 -18.72
C GLU A 144 -15.12 -16.21 -17.69
N PRO A 145 -14.06 -16.35 -16.86
CA PRO A 145 -13.64 -15.31 -15.94
C PRO A 145 -13.22 -14.03 -16.65
N ILE A 146 -13.58 -12.88 -16.08
CA ILE A 146 -13.15 -11.59 -16.59
C ILE A 146 -11.67 -11.37 -16.31
N LYS A 147 -10.94 -11.04 -17.38
CA LYS A 147 -9.57 -10.54 -17.33
C LYS A 147 -9.56 -9.04 -17.53
N LEU A 148 -9.29 -8.29 -16.46
CA LEU A 148 -9.09 -6.85 -16.56
C LEU A 148 -7.72 -6.52 -17.17
N PRO A 149 -7.62 -5.52 -18.08
CA PRO A 149 -6.38 -5.16 -18.72
C PRO A 149 -5.44 -4.39 -17.77
N LYS A 150 -4.12 -4.42 -18.06
CA LYS A 150 -3.08 -3.71 -17.27
C LYS A 150 -3.21 -2.18 -17.30
N ILE A 151 -4.05 -1.64 -18.20
CA ILE A 151 -4.41 -0.22 -18.20
C ILE A 151 -5.30 0.16 -17.01
N THR A 152 -5.85 -0.80 -16.27
CA THR A 152 -6.61 -0.58 -15.02
C THR A 152 -5.77 -0.99 -13.81
N MET A 153 -5.99 -0.34 -12.65
CA MET A 153 -5.27 -0.68 -11.42
C MET A 153 -5.53 -2.11 -10.96
N LEU A 154 -6.79 -2.56 -10.99
CA LEU A 154 -7.16 -3.91 -10.56
C LEU A 154 -6.64 -4.97 -11.54
N GLY A 155 -6.69 -4.70 -12.85
CA GLY A 155 -6.07 -5.56 -13.86
C GLY A 155 -4.55 -5.66 -13.67
N ALA A 156 -3.86 -4.54 -13.46
CA ALA A 156 -2.43 -4.53 -13.18
C ALA A 156 -2.06 -5.33 -11.91
N LEU A 157 -2.80 -5.16 -10.81
CA LEU A 157 -2.59 -5.93 -9.58
C LEU A 157 -2.86 -7.43 -9.76
N SER A 158 -3.98 -7.78 -10.41
CA SER A 158 -4.35 -9.17 -10.67
C SER A 158 -3.30 -9.88 -11.53
N GLN A 159 -2.73 -9.18 -12.51
CA GLN A 159 -1.70 -9.74 -13.36
C GLN A 159 -0.35 -9.80 -12.65
N TYR A 160 -0.02 -8.85 -11.77
CA TYR A 160 1.18 -8.90 -10.94
C TYR A 160 1.21 -10.13 -10.04
N ILE A 161 0.08 -10.49 -9.40
CA ILE A 161 0.03 -11.66 -8.53
C ILE A 161 0.09 -12.99 -9.29
N SER A 162 -0.24 -12.99 -10.59
CA SER A 162 -0.28 -14.20 -11.43
C SER A 162 0.92 -14.34 -12.37
N ASP A 163 1.81 -13.34 -12.42
CA ASP A 163 2.93 -13.30 -13.37
C ASP A 163 4.11 -14.14 -12.88
N GLU A 164 4.29 -15.32 -13.47
CA GLU A 164 5.36 -16.28 -13.13
C GLU A 164 6.78 -15.72 -13.29
N SER A 165 6.97 -14.61 -14.03
CA SER A 165 8.27 -13.98 -14.16
C SER A 165 8.71 -13.27 -12.87
N VAL A 166 7.79 -13.03 -11.92
CA VAL A 166 8.06 -12.38 -10.64
C VAL A 166 8.75 -13.35 -9.66
N LYS A 167 10.09 -13.32 -9.62
CA LYS A 167 10.89 -14.23 -8.77
C LYS A 167 10.92 -13.87 -7.27
N ASN A 168 10.93 -12.58 -6.95
CA ASN A 168 10.99 -12.08 -5.57
C ASN A 168 9.65 -11.42 -5.21
N PHE A 169 8.59 -12.23 -5.22
CA PHE A 169 7.24 -11.74 -4.97
C PHE A 169 7.14 -11.07 -3.60
N GLN A 170 6.52 -9.90 -3.56
CA GLN A 170 6.20 -9.16 -2.34
C GLN A 170 4.78 -8.64 -2.45
N PRO A 171 4.05 -8.52 -1.33
CA PRO A 171 2.74 -7.90 -1.36
C PRO A 171 2.80 -6.49 -1.95
N MET A 172 1.77 -6.14 -2.70
CA MET A 172 1.75 -4.90 -3.48
C MET A 172 0.41 -4.19 -3.35
N GLY A 173 0.47 -2.90 -3.01
CA GLY A 173 -0.68 -2.01 -3.06
C GLY A 173 -0.82 -1.28 -4.40
N ALA A 174 -1.86 -0.48 -4.56
CA ALA A 174 -2.09 0.29 -5.77
C ALA A 174 -0.97 1.32 -5.99
N ALA A 175 -0.29 1.20 -7.13
CA ALA A 175 0.75 2.13 -7.54
C ALA A 175 0.67 2.37 -9.04
N ILE A 176 0.75 3.65 -9.46
CA ILE A 176 0.70 4.02 -10.90
C ILE A 176 1.80 3.33 -11.72
N GLY A 177 2.93 2.97 -11.11
CA GLY A 177 4.00 2.23 -11.78
C GLY A 177 3.65 0.79 -12.18
N LEU A 178 2.56 0.22 -11.66
CA LEU A 178 2.06 -1.10 -12.07
C LEU A 178 1.16 -1.02 -13.29
N VAL A 179 0.48 0.12 -13.46
CA VAL A 179 -0.41 0.36 -14.59
C VAL A 179 0.44 0.56 -15.83
N GLU A 180 -0.01 -0.02 -16.94
CA GLU A 180 0.66 0.14 -18.22
C GLU A 180 0.90 1.63 -18.56
N PRO A 181 2.06 2.04 -19.10
CA PRO A 181 2.30 3.43 -19.44
C PRO A 181 1.44 3.91 -20.61
N LEU A 182 1.42 5.23 -20.87
CA LEU A 182 0.64 5.84 -21.97
C LEU A 182 1.28 5.67 -23.36
N GLY A 183 2.49 5.13 -23.45
CA GLY A 183 3.27 5.09 -24.70
C GLY A 183 3.88 6.44 -25.11
N GLU A 184 3.46 7.55 -24.49
CA GLU A 184 4.03 8.88 -24.67
C GLU A 184 4.80 9.36 -23.42
N THR A 185 5.78 10.26 -23.63
CA THR A 185 6.55 10.86 -22.55
C THR A 185 5.94 12.20 -22.15
N ILE A 186 5.31 12.24 -20.98
CA ILE A 186 4.83 13.47 -20.35
C ILE A 186 5.81 13.84 -19.22
N LYS A 187 6.40 15.05 -19.32
CA LYS A 187 7.38 15.55 -18.33
C LYS A 187 6.71 15.85 -16.99
N ASP A 188 5.51 16.44 -17.02
CA ASP A 188 4.78 16.76 -15.80
C ASP A 188 4.21 15.49 -15.16
N LYS A 189 4.61 15.24 -13.90
CA LYS A 189 4.23 14.02 -13.19
C LYS A 189 2.74 13.97 -12.88
N LYS A 190 2.13 15.12 -12.55
CA LYS A 190 0.73 15.20 -12.17
C LYS A 190 -0.14 14.95 -13.39
N GLU A 191 0.12 15.65 -14.48
CA GLU A 191 -0.56 15.48 -15.76
C GLU A 191 -0.46 14.03 -16.25
N ARG A 192 0.74 13.43 -16.19
CA ARG A 192 0.92 12.02 -16.57
C ARG A 192 0.03 11.09 -15.76
N TYR A 193 -0.07 11.31 -14.45
CA TYR A 193 -0.86 10.46 -13.57
C TYR A 193 -2.37 10.65 -13.80
N GLU A 194 -2.80 11.88 -14.05
CA GLU A 194 -4.17 12.20 -14.42
C GLU A 194 -4.57 11.53 -15.73
N ARG A 195 -3.73 11.59 -16.77
CA ARG A 195 -4.00 10.91 -18.05
C ARG A 195 -4.04 9.39 -17.92
N ILE A 196 -3.13 8.78 -17.13
CA ILE A 196 -3.17 7.34 -16.86
C ILE A 196 -4.49 6.96 -16.20
N ALA A 197 -4.90 7.71 -15.17
CA ALA A 197 -6.15 7.47 -14.47
C ALA A 197 -7.38 7.66 -15.38
N GLN A 198 -7.38 8.70 -16.21
CA GLN A 198 -8.47 8.98 -17.14
C GLN A 198 -8.63 7.85 -18.15
N ARG A 199 -7.55 7.34 -18.74
CA ARG A 199 -7.60 6.17 -19.64
C ARG A 199 -8.20 4.94 -18.96
N SER A 200 -7.86 4.69 -17.69
CA SER A 200 -8.47 3.59 -16.92
C SER A 200 -9.97 3.79 -16.71
N LEU A 201 -10.40 5.02 -16.39
CA LEU A 201 -11.82 5.34 -16.17
C LEU A 201 -12.63 5.26 -17.47
N ASP A 202 -12.07 5.71 -18.58
CA ASP A 202 -12.71 5.63 -19.89
C ASP A 202 -12.89 4.18 -20.33
N TYR A 203 -11.91 3.31 -20.04
CA TYR A 203 -12.07 1.87 -20.23
C TYR A 203 -13.24 1.32 -19.41
N TYR A 204 -13.35 1.64 -18.12
CA TYR A 204 -14.46 1.16 -17.29
C TYR A 204 -15.83 1.67 -17.75
N LYS A 205 -15.90 2.87 -18.35
CA LYS A 205 -17.14 3.40 -18.94
C LYS A 205 -17.49 2.75 -20.27
N SER A 206 -16.52 2.17 -20.96
CA SER A 206 -16.71 1.54 -22.27
C SER A 206 -17.19 0.09 -22.20
N ILE A 207 -17.20 -0.50 -21.01
CA ILE A 207 -17.61 -1.88 -20.79
C ILE A 207 -18.91 -1.91 -19.99
N ASP A 208 -19.84 -2.78 -20.42
CA ASP A 208 -20.98 -3.19 -19.61
C ASP A 208 -20.62 -4.51 -18.90
N PHE A 209 -20.87 -4.57 -17.59
CA PHE A 209 -20.64 -5.75 -16.74
C PHE A 209 -21.92 -6.53 -16.48
#